data_AF-A0A954WTB4-F1
#
_entry.id   AF-A0A954WTB4-F1
#
_cell.length_a   1.000
_cell.length_b   1.000
_cell.length_c   1.000
_cell.angle_alpha   90.00
_cell.angle_beta   90.00
_cell.angle_gamma   90.00
#
_symmetry.space_group_name_H-M   'P 1'
#
loop_
_entity.id
_entity.type
_entity.pdbx_description
1 polymer ?
#
loop_
_entity_poly.entity_id
_entity_poly.type
_entity_poly.pdbx_seq_one_letter_code
_entity_poly.pdbx_strand_id
1 'polypeptide(L)'
;MLKVQAARKPTKKKQKVKKASFFSRHQVMINFWLDVSLLICFLAMIWVTVIVRFVFPAADAATGYLVLGRSISQWIQIQFGVFAVFSFGILLHLMFHWSWVCGIIGSRFTRKSDGRKRTLDDGQRTILGVAVMIVVLNILGLGIALAALSLQAPT
;
A
#
# COMPACT_ATOMS: atom_id res chain seq x y z
N MET A 1 -65.80 -15.01 -21.48
CA MET A 1 -64.66 -15.32 -20.58
C MET A 1 -63.37 -14.91 -21.27
N LEU A 2 -62.81 -13.73 -20.95
CA LEU A 2 -61.53 -13.26 -21.50
C LEU A 2 -60.60 -12.94 -20.33
N LYS A 3 -59.62 -13.82 -20.05
CA LYS A 3 -58.55 -13.58 -19.10
C LYS A 3 -57.49 -12.71 -19.77
N VAL A 4 -57.48 -11.43 -19.43
CA VAL A 4 -56.41 -10.49 -19.77
C VAL A 4 -55.14 -10.90 -18.99
N GLN A 5 -54.18 -11.51 -19.67
CA GLN A 5 -52.85 -11.74 -19.10
C GLN A 5 -52.05 -10.43 -19.13
N ALA A 6 -52.00 -9.76 -17.98
CA ALA A 6 -51.13 -8.61 -17.77
C ALA A 6 -49.66 -9.06 -17.73
N ALA A 7 -48.89 -8.71 -18.76
CA ALA A 7 -47.45 -8.92 -18.83
C ALA A 7 -46.74 -8.12 -17.71
N ARG A 8 -46.28 -8.81 -16.66
CA ARG A 8 -45.43 -8.25 -15.61
C ARG A 8 -44.08 -7.85 -16.20
N LYS A 9 -43.85 -6.55 -16.39
CA LYS A 9 -42.53 -5.99 -16.75
C LYS A 9 -41.47 -6.43 -15.71
N PRO A 10 -40.30 -6.95 -16.13
CA PRO A 10 -39.25 -7.32 -15.20
C PRO A 10 -38.77 -6.09 -14.42
N THR A 11 -38.87 -6.18 -13.10
CA THR A 11 -38.57 -5.11 -12.15
C THR A 11 -37.08 -4.72 -12.19
N LYS A 12 -36.81 -3.42 -12.40
CA LYS A 12 -35.48 -2.77 -12.44
C LYS A 12 -34.50 -3.14 -11.30
N LYS A 13 -35.00 -3.75 -10.21
CA LYS A 13 -34.19 -4.24 -9.06
C LYS A 13 -33.13 -5.27 -9.45
N LYS A 14 -33.41 -6.19 -10.40
CA LYS A 14 -32.45 -7.26 -10.75
C LYS A 14 -31.18 -6.77 -11.46
N GLN A 15 -31.24 -5.61 -12.12
CA GLN A 15 -30.11 -5.08 -12.90
C GLN A 15 -29.07 -4.36 -12.03
N LYS A 16 -29.49 -3.70 -10.93
CA LYS A 16 -28.57 -3.07 -9.96
C LYS A 16 -27.73 -4.09 -9.19
N VAL A 17 -28.28 -5.26 -8.88
CA VAL A 17 -27.57 -6.31 -8.12
C VAL A 17 -26.40 -6.89 -8.92
N LYS A 18 -26.54 -7.06 -10.25
CA LYS A 18 -25.45 -7.59 -11.09
C LYS A 18 -24.26 -6.63 -11.22
N LYS A 19 -24.51 -5.31 -11.35
CA LYS A 19 -23.43 -4.31 -11.47
C LYS A 19 -22.61 -4.15 -10.18
N ALA A 20 -23.25 -4.22 -9.01
CA ALA A 20 -22.55 -4.15 -7.73
C ALA A 20 -21.60 -5.34 -7.51
N SER A 21 -21.97 -6.53 -7.99
CA SER A 21 -21.16 -7.75 -7.84
C SER A 21 -19.87 -7.71 -8.67
N PHE A 22 -19.87 -7.14 -9.88
CA PHE A 22 -18.69 -7.17 -10.75
C PHE A 22 -17.59 -6.23 -10.25
N PHE A 23 -17.94 -5.04 -9.79
CA PHE A 23 -16.98 -4.03 -9.30
C PHE A 23 -16.22 -4.50 -8.04
N SER A 24 -16.91 -5.21 -7.14
CA SER A 24 -16.30 -5.76 -5.92
C SER A 24 -15.20 -6.80 -6.18
N ARG A 25 -15.30 -7.58 -7.28
CA ARG A 25 -14.30 -8.62 -7.59
C ARG A 25 -12.98 -8.03 -8.09
N HIS A 26 -13.04 -6.97 -8.89
CA HIS A 26 -11.83 -6.32 -9.41
C HIS A 26 -11.01 -5.65 -8.31
N GLN A 27 -11.66 -5.01 -7.34
CA GLN A 27 -10.97 -4.35 -6.23
C GLN A 27 -10.23 -5.35 -5.33
N VAL A 28 -10.83 -6.51 -5.06
CA VAL A 28 -10.18 -7.60 -4.31
C VAL A 28 -8.97 -8.14 -5.08
N MET A 29 -9.10 -8.28 -6.41
CA MET A 29 -8.01 -8.80 -7.24
C MET A 29 -6.83 -7.82 -7.31
N ILE A 30 -7.09 -6.52 -7.44
CA ILE A 30 -6.05 -5.47 -7.43
C ILE A 30 -5.30 -5.47 -6.09
N ASN A 31 -6.04 -5.52 -4.97
CA ASN A 31 -5.43 -5.55 -3.64
C ASN A 31 -4.54 -6.80 -3.45
N PHE A 32 -5.03 -7.97 -3.88
CA PHE A 32 -4.24 -9.20 -3.81
C PHE A 32 -2.93 -9.10 -4.60
N TRP A 33 -2.99 -8.58 -5.83
CA TRP A 33 -1.79 -8.39 -6.64
C TRP A 33 -0.82 -7.36 -6.05
N LEU A 34 -1.34 -6.29 -5.45
CA LEU A 34 -0.52 -5.31 -4.76
C LEU A 34 0.21 -5.94 -3.57
N ASP A 35 -0.48 -6.74 -2.75
CA ASP A 35 0.10 -7.42 -1.59
C ASP A 35 1.17 -8.45 -2.01
N VAL A 36 0.90 -9.21 -3.07
CA VAL A 36 1.89 -10.14 -3.64
C VAL A 36 3.11 -9.38 -4.19
N SER A 37 2.90 -8.26 -4.87
CA SER A 37 4.02 -7.44 -5.38
C SER A 37 4.88 -6.86 -4.24
N LEU A 38 4.24 -6.46 -3.14
CA LEU A 38 4.93 -6.01 -1.93
C LEU A 38 5.74 -7.12 -1.29
N LEU A 39 5.18 -8.34 -1.18
CA LEU A 39 5.90 -9.50 -0.68
C LEU A 39 7.15 -9.78 -1.54
N ILE A 40 7.02 -9.74 -2.86
CA ILE A 40 8.15 -9.94 -3.78
C ILE A 40 9.22 -8.86 -3.58
N CYS A 41 8.82 -7.59 -3.48
CA CYS A 41 9.75 -6.48 -3.22
C CYS A 41 10.45 -6.63 -1.87
N PHE A 42 9.73 -7.10 -0.84
CA PHE A 42 10.29 -7.36 0.48
C PHE A 42 11.34 -8.48 0.46
N LEU A 43 11.04 -9.59 -0.24
CA LEU A 43 12.01 -10.68 -0.41
C LEU A 43 13.23 -10.22 -1.21
N ALA A 44 13.03 -9.41 -2.24
CA ALA A 44 14.13 -8.79 -2.99
C ALA A 44 14.99 -7.87 -2.09
N MET A 45 14.37 -7.08 -1.20
CA MET A 45 15.07 -6.25 -0.22
C MET A 45 15.94 -7.09 0.71
N ILE A 46 15.39 -8.18 1.27
CA ILE A 46 16.15 -9.10 2.12
C ILE A 46 17.33 -9.67 1.35
N TRP A 47 17.07 -10.17 0.13
CA TRP A 47 18.10 -10.77 -0.71
C TRP A 47 19.25 -9.82 -1.01
N VAL A 48 18.95 -8.58 -1.45
CA VAL A 48 19.98 -7.56 -1.72
C VAL A 48 20.72 -7.16 -0.43
N THR A 49 20.00 -7.02 0.69
CA THR A 49 20.61 -6.70 1.99
C THR A 49 21.58 -7.79 2.43
N VAL A 50 21.23 -9.07 2.24
CA VAL A 50 22.10 -10.20 2.55
C VAL A 50 23.35 -10.19 1.66
N ILE A 51 23.21 -9.90 0.36
CA ILE A 51 24.37 -9.77 -0.54
C ILE A 51 25.30 -8.65 -0.06
N VAL A 52 24.77 -7.45 0.15
CA VAL A 52 25.57 -6.29 0.56
C VAL A 52 26.25 -6.51 1.91
N ARG A 53 25.57 -7.17 2.86
CA ARG A 53 26.05 -7.27 4.25
C ARG A 53 26.91 -8.50 4.54
N PHE A 54 26.63 -9.63 3.89
CA PHE A 54 27.29 -10.91 4.19
C PHE A 54 28.19 -11.42 3.07
N VAL A 55 27.97 -11.03 1.82
CA VAL A 55 28.79 -11.52 0.68
C VAL A 55 29.99 -10.61 0.43
N PHE A 56 29.83 -9.29 0.59
CA PHE A 56 30.96 -8.38 0.50
C PHE A 56 31.77 -8.35 1.81
N PRO A 57 33.11 -8.28 1.73
CA PRO A 57 33.94 -8.00 2.90
C PRO A 57 33.66 -6.58 3.43
N ALA A 58 34.25 -6.23 4.58
CA ALA A 58 34.13 -4.88 5.15
C ALA A 58 34.44 -3.80 4.09
N ALA A 59 33.68 -2.69 4.13
CA ALA A 59 33.57 -1.74 3.02
C ALA A 59 34.90 -1.10 2.60
N ASP A 60 35.86 -1.03 3.51
CA ASP A 60 37.24 -0.58 3.33
C ASP A 60 38.11 -1.56 2.54
N ALA A 61 37.81 -2.86 2.58
CA ALA A 61 38.54 -3.92 1.87
C ALA A 61 37.82 -4.41 0.59
N ALA A 62 36.61 -3.90 0.30
CA ALA A 62 35.77 -4.38 -0.81
C ALA A 62 36.17 -3.85 -2.20
N THR A 63 37.21 -3.02 -2.30
CA THR A 63 37.67 -2.41 -3.55
C THR A 63 38.14 -3.48 -4.53
N GLY A 64 37.44 -3.63 -5.67
CA GLY A 64 37.76 -4.61 -6.72
C GLY A 64 36.98 -5.93 -6.66
N TYR A 65 36.22 -6.19 -5.59
CA TYR A 65 35.36 -7.37 -5.52
C TYR A 65 34.10 -7.17 -6.36
N LEU A 66 33.79 -8.16 -7.20
CA LEU A 66 32.59 -8.20 -8.02
C LEU A 66 31.73 -9.39 -7.61
N VAL A 67 30.48 -9.12 -7.23
CA VAL A 67 29.48 -10.16 -6.98
C VAL A 67 28.50 -10.13 -8.13
N LEU A 68 28.39 -11.25 -8.86
CA LEU A 68 27.61 -11.36 -10.11
C LEU A 68 27.99 -10.27 -11.13
N GLY A 69 29.28 -9.94 -11.23
CA GLY A 69 29.79 -8.92 -12.14
C GLY A 69 29.47 -7.48 -11.74
N ARG A 70 28.93 -7.24 -10.54
CA ARG A 70 28.60 -5.90 -10.03
C ARG A 70 29.40 -5.54 -8.78
N SER A 71 29.78 -4.27 -8.67
CA SER A 71 30.51 -3.73 -7.51
C SER A 71 29.58 -3.45 -6.33
N ILE A 72 30.15 -3.29 -5.13
CA ILE A 72 29.38 -2.95 -3.92
C ILE A 72 28.55 -1.67 -4.09
N SER A 73 29.11 -0.65 -4.75
CA SER A 73 28.40 0.61 -5.04
C SER A 73 27.15 0.37 -5.90
N GLN A 74 27.25 -0.47 -6.94
CA GLN A 74 26.10 -0.82 -7.77
C GLN A 74 25.04 -1.60 -7.00
N TRP A 75 25.44 -2.52 -6.11
CA TRP A 75 24.50 -3.24 -5.25
C TRP A 75 23.77 -2.32 -4.26
N ILE A 76 24.45 -1.33 -3.69
CA ILE A 76 23.83 -0.30 -2.84
C ILE A 76 22.81 0.52 -3.63
N GLN A 77 23.12 0.90 -4.88
CA GLN A 77 22.16 1.59 -5.76
C GLN A 77 20.94 0.73 -6.08
N ILE A 78 21.13 -0.57 -6.33
CA ILE A 78 20.01 -1.52 -6.51
C ILE A 78 19.18 -1.59 -5.22
N GLN A 79 19.83 -1.72 -4.06
CA GLN A 79 19.14 -1.77 -2.77
C GLN A 79 18.27 -0.54 -2.56
N PHE A 80 18.81 0.64 -2.86
CA PHE A 80 18.06 1.90 -2.80
C PHE A 80 16.88 1.92 -3.79
N GLY A 81 17.09 1.48 -5.02
CA GLY A 81 16.01 1.39 -6.02
C GLY A 81 14.88 0.46 -5.59
N VAL A 82 15.21 -0.74 -5.10
CA VAL A 82 14.22 -1.69 -4.57
C VAL A 82 13.51 -1.10 -3.34
N PHE A 83 14.25 -0.45 -2.44
CA PHE A 83 13.69 0.22 -1.28
C PHE A 83 12.70 1.33 -1.68
N ALA A 84 13.03 2.13 -2.69
CA ALA A 84 12.16 3.20 -3.19
C ALA A 84 10.85 2.63 -3.77
N VAL A 85 10.94 1.59 -4.60
CA VAL A 85 9.77 0.90 -5.17
C VAL A 85 8.92 0.26 -4.07
N PHE A 86 9.55 -0.42 -3.11
CA PHE A 86 8.87 -1.02 -1.96
C PHE A 86 8.15 0.02 -1.11
N SER A 87 8.83 1.13 -0.79
CA SER A 87 8.26 2.24 -0.03
C SER A 87 7.06 2.86 -0.74
N PHE A 88 7.15 3.09 -2.06
CA PHE A 88 6.03 3.56 -2.86
C PHE A 88 4.86 2.56 -2.86
N GLY A 89 5.15 1.26 -3.00
CA GLY A 89 4.15 0.21 -2.90
C GLY A 89 3.43 0.19 -1.55
N ILE A 90 4.15 0.42 -0.44
CA ILE A 90 3.57 0.50 0.90
C ILE A 90 2.59 1.67 1.00
N LEU A 91 2.93 2.83 0.43
CA LEU A 91 2.02 3.99 0.41
C LEU A 91 0.72 3.64 -0.33
N LEU A 92 0.81 3.04 -1.51
CA LEU A 92 -0.37 2.60 -2.26
C LEU A 92 -1.19 1.56 -1.48
N HIS A 93 -0.52 0.58 -0.87
CA HIS A 93 -1.18 -0.46 -0.07
C HIS A 93 -1.91 0.16 1.12
N LEU A 94 -1.27 1.10 1.83
CA LEU A 94 -1.89 1.81 2.93
C LEU A 94 -3.14 2.58 2.47
N MET A 95 -3.09 3.28 1.33
CA MET A 95 -4.25 3.98 0.77
C MET A 95 -5.41 3.03 0.47
N PHE A 96 -5.14 1.85 -0.12
CA PHE A 96 -6.19 0.85 -0.41
C PHE A 96 -6.71 0.17 0.87
N HIS A 97 -5.82 -0.14 1.80
CA HIS A 97 -6.18 -0.76 3.08
C HIS A 97 -6.96 0.20 3.98
N TRP A 98 -6.73 1.51 3.88
CA TRP A 98 -7.43 2.53 4.66
C TRP A 98 -8.95 2.48 4.50
N SER A 99 -9.43 2.21 3.29
CA SER A 99 -10.87 2.04 3.01
C SER A 99 -11.46 0.87 3.78
N TRP A 100 -10.71 -0.24 3.88
CA TRP A 100 -11.09 -1.41 4.66
C TRP A 100 -11.06 -1.12 6.16
N VAL A 101 -10.02 -0.43 6.65
CA VAL A 101 -9.92 0.01 8.06
C VAL A 101 -11.12 0.87 8.45
N CYS A 102 -11.51 1.84 7.63
CA CYS A 102 -12.72 2.64 7.86
C CYS A 102 -13.99 1.77 7.87
N GLY A 103 -14.08 0.74 7.02
CA GLY A 103 -15.17 -0.24 7.03
C GLY A 103 -15.25 -1.05 8.33
N ILE A 104 -14.10 -1.47 8.86
CA ILE A 104 -14.02 -2.17 10.15
C ILE A 104 -14.35 -1.25 11.32
N ILE A 105 -13.76 -0.05 11.37
CA ILE A 105 -14.03 0.90 12.44
C ILE A 105 -15.51 1.30 12.41
N GLY A 106 -16.06 1.58 11.23
CA GLY A 106 -17.48 1.88 11.05
C GLY A 106 -18.39 0.75 11.51
N SER A 107 -18.09 -0.50 11.16
CA SER A 107 -18.88 -1.67 11.60
C SER A 107 -18.76 -1.96 13.10
N ARG A 108 -17.61 -1.63 13.73
CA ARG A 108 -17.42 -1.73 15.19
C ARG A 108 -18.14 -0.62 15.96
N PHE A 109 -18.14 0.62 15.45
CA PHE A 109 -18.79 1.77 16.11
C PHE A 109 -20.31 1.79 15.94
N THR A 110 -20.83 1.41 14.76
CA THR A 110 -22.28 1.34 14.52
C THR A 110 -22.99 0.24 15.32
N ARG A 111 -22.25 -0.74 15.85
CA ARG A 111 -22.80 -1.76 16.74
C ARG A 111 -23.06 -1.24 18.17
N LYS A 112 -22.48 -0.11 18.55
CA LYS A 112 -22.69 0.55 19.86
C LYS A 112 -23.54 1.83 19.78
N SER A 113 -23.66 2.46 18.62
CA SER A 113 -24.40 3.71 18.45
C SER A 113 -25.72 3.46 17.72
N ASP A 114 -26.76 3.30 18.53
CA ASP A 114 -28.15 3.18 18.13
C ASP A 114 -28.64 4.39 17.29
N GLY A 115 -29.45 4.13 16.27
CA GLY A 115 -30.36 5.10 15.65
C GLY A 115 -29.90 6.01 14.49
N ARG A 116 -28.64 6.50 14.42
CA ARG A 116 -28.24 7.44 13.32
C ARG A 116 -27.08 6.90 12.49
N LYS A 117 -27.43 6.30 11.35
CA LYS A 117 -26.50 5.98 10.25
C LYS A 117 -25.97 7.28 9.61
N ARG A 118 -25.07 8.00 10.28
CA ARG A 118 -24.15 8.91 9.58
C ARG A 118 -23.09 8.01 8.94
N THR A 119 -23.37 7.55 7.74
CA THR A 119 -22.35 6.97 6.88
C THR A 119 -21.32 8.07 6.63
N LEU A 120 -20.16 7.99 7.28
CA LEU A 120 -19.03 8.86 6.97
C LEU A 120 -18.78 8.78 5.45
N ASP A 121 -18.88 9.95 4.83
CA ASP A 121 -18.74 10.13 3.38
C ASP A 121 -17.37 9.63 2.92
N ASP A 122 -17.30 9.04 1.72
CA ASP A 122 -16.06 8.47 1.19
C ASP A 122 -14.96 9.54 1.05
N GLY A 123 -15.35 10.80 0.85
CA GLY A 123 -14.46 11.95 0.86
C GLY A 123 -13.77 12.17 2.21
N GLN A 124 -14.50 12.10 3.33
CA GLN A 124 -13.93 12.29 4.67
C GLN A 124 -12.93 11.19 5.03
N ARG A 125 -13.18 9.96 4.60
CA ARG A 125 -12.26 8.83 4.81
C ARG A 125 -10.95 9.03 4.07
N THR A 126 -11.03 9.48 2.82
CA THR A 126 -9.85 9.75 1.99
C THR A 126 -9.02 10.89 2.56
N ILE A 127 -9.67 11.99 2.98
CA ILE A 127 -8.98 13.13 3.61
C ILE A 127 -8.26 12.71 4.89
N LEU A 128 -8.89 11.90 5.74
CA LEU A 128 -8.26 11.40 6.97
C LEU A 128 -7.03 10.54 6.66
N GLY A 129 -7.12 9.65 5.66
CA GLY A 129 -6.01 8.79 5.25
C GLY A 129 -4.84 9.59 4.70
N VAL A 130 -5.12 10.57 3.83
CA VAL A 130 -4.11 11.48 3.29
C VAL A 130 -3.48 12.33 4.39
N ALA A 131 -4.26 12.83 5.35
CA ALA A 131 -3.75 13.60 6.47
C ALA A 131 -2.76 12.79 7.33
N VAL A 132 -3.09 11.54 7.67
CA VAL A 132 -2.17 10.64 8.39
C VAL A 132 -0.90 10.40 7.57
N MET A 133 -1.04 10.16 6.27
CA MET A 133 0.11 9.93 5.39
C MET A 133 1.04 11.15 5.32
N ILE A 134 0.49 12.36 5.23
CA ILE A 134 1.26 13.61 5.28
C ILE A 134 2.03 13.72 6.60
N VAL A 135 1.39 13.45 7.74
CA VAL A 135 2.07 13.51 9.06
C VAL A 135 3.22 12.51 9.14
N VAL A 136 3.00 11.26 8.74
CA VAL A 136 4.05 10.22 8.75
C VAL A 136 5.22 10.59 7.83
N LEU A 137 4.93 11.08 6.62
CA LEU A 137 5.97 11.51 5.68
C LEU A 137 6.77 12.70 6.20
N ASN A 138 6.12 13.66 6.89
CA ASN A 138 6.83 14.79 7.50
C ASN A 138 7.73 14.36 8.66
N ILE A 139 7.28 13.40 9.49
CA ILE A 139 8.11 12.86 10.58
C ILE A 139 9.35 12.17 10.01
N LEU A 140 9.19 11.34 8.98
CA LEU A 140 10.30 10.68 8.29
C LEU A 140 11.25 11.68 7.64
N GLY A 141 10.70 12.66 6.90
CA GLY A 141 11.49 13.71 6.24
C GLY A 141 12.27 14.55 7.24
N LEU A 142 11.66 14.91 8.37
CA LEU A 142 12.33 15.62 9.46
C LEU A 142 13.47 14.78 10.05
N GLY A 143 13.26 13.48 10.26
CA GLY A 143 14.30 12.57 10.73
C GLY A 143 15.51 12.51 9.79
N ILE A 144 15.27 12.44 8.47
CA ILE A 144 16.32 12.47 7.45
C ILE A 144 17.04 13.83 7.45
N ALA A 145 16.30 14.93 7.54
CA ALA A 145 16.88 16.28 7.60
C ALA A 145 17.78 16.46 8.83
N LEU A 146 17.33 16.01 10.00
CA LEU A 146 18.13 16.03 11.23
C LEU A 146 19.38 15.15 11.12
N ALA A 147 19.26 13.96 10.53
CA ALA A 147 20.41 13.09 10.28
C ALA A 147 21.43 13.76 9.33
N ALA A 148 20.96 14.41 8.27
CA ALA A 148 21.81 15.13 7.33
C ALA A 148 22.54 16.32 8.00
N LEU A 149 21.86 17.05 8.88
CA LEU A 149 22.46 18.15 9.66
C LEU A 149 23.46 17.65 10.71
N SER A 150 23.40 16.37 11.08
CA SER A 150 24.29 15.75 12.08
C SER A 150 25.57 15.18 11.46
N LEU A 151 25.74 15.23 10.14
CA LEU A 151 26.96 14.78 9.46
C LEU A 151 28.14 15.69 9.82
N GLN A 152 29.11 15.14 10.53
CA GLN A 152 30.40 15.78 10.78
C GLN A 152 31.43 15.25 9.78
N ALA A 153 32.15 16.15 9.11
CA ALA A 153 33.28 15.77 8.28
C ALA A 153 34.41 15.21 9.17
N PRO A 154 35.14 14.17 8.71
CA PRO A 154 36.31 13.68 9.45
C PRO A 154 37.35 14.80 9.55
N THR A 155 37.74 15.14 10.78
CA THR A 155 38.85 16.06 11.11
C THR A 155 40.20 15.39 10.94
#